data_AF-A0A7J3WVN6-F1
#
_entry.id   AF-A0A7J3WVN6-F1
#
_cell.length_a   1.000
_cell.length_b   1.000
_cell.length_c   1.000
_cell.angle_alpha   90.00
_cell.angle_beta   90.00
_cell.angle_gamma   90.00
#
_symmetry.space_group_name_H-M   'P 1'
#
loop_
_entity.id
_entity.type
_entity.pdbx_description
1 polymer ?
#
loop_
_entity_poly.entity_id
_entity_poly.type
_entity_poly.pdbx_seq_one_letter_code
_entity_poly.pdbx_strand_id
1 'polypeptide(L)'
;MMQSFKPYEEHRHRSPRKLRFMLYTVSSSRYRLKIEGKPFMDETMDIAIKLINEKNHEIIETDVIDDDVDMIREILKNAVERDVDVII
;
A
#
# COMPACT_ATOMS: atom_id res chain seq x y z
N MET A 1 37.92 -15.05 -10.79
CA MET A 1 37.99 -14.46 -9.43
C MET A 1 36.57 -14.08 -9.03
N MET A 2 36.07 -14.63 -7.93
CA MET A 2 34.76 -14.25 -7.38
C MET A 2 34.93 -12.86 -6.74
N GLN A 3 34.33 -11.83 -7.33
CA GLN A 3 34.26 -10.52 -6.67
C GLN A 3 33.40 -10.68 -5.41
N SER A 4 33.99 -10.43 -4.24
CA SER A 4 33.24 -10.23 -3.00
C SER A 4 32.58 -8.85 -3.09
N PHE A 5 31.27 -8.81 -3.36
CA PHE A 5 30.49 -7.59 -3.28
C PHE A 5 30.59 -6.99 -1.87
N LYS A 6 30.61 -5.67 -1.78
CA LYS A 6 30.46 -5.01 -0.47
C LYS A 6 29.03 -5.21 0.01
N PRO A 7 28.76 -5.25 1.34
CA PRO A 7 27.43 -5.54 1.87
C PRO A 7 26.30 -4.71 1.25
N TYR A 8 26.51 -3.41 0.97
CA TYR A 8 25.50 -2.54 0.35
C TYR A 8 25.17 -2.92 -1.10
N GLU A 9 26.11 -3.48 -1.85
CA GLU A 9 25.92 -3.90 -3.25
C GLU A 9 25.12 -5.19 -3.29
N GLU A 10 25.42 -6.10 -2.37
CA GLU A 10 24.70 -7.35 -2.21
C GLU A 10 23.26 -7.11 -1.77
N HIS A 11 23.02 -6.19 -0.82
CA HIS A 11 21.67 -5.76 -0.44
C HIS A 11 20.91 -5.16 -1.64
N ARG A 12 21.53 -4.25 -2.40
CA ARG A 12 20.90 -3.62 -3.57
C ARG A 12 20.56 -4.63 -4.68
N HIS A 13 21.40 -5.64 -4.88
CA HIS A 13 21.16 -6.70 -5.85
C HIS A 13 20.04 -7.65 -5.45
N ARG A 14 19.88 -7.92 -4.14
CA ARG A 14 18.88 -8.84 -3.59
C ARG A 14 17.55 -8.15 -3.27
N SER A 15 17.50 -6.83 -3.18
CA SER A 15 16.25 -6.10 -2.95
C SER A 15 15.20 -6.42 -4.02
N PRO A 16 13.93 -6.63 -3.62
CA PRO A 16 12.83 -6.79 -4.56
C PRO A 16 12.82 -5.60 -5.53
N ARG A 17 12.84 -5.88 -6.83
CA ARG A 17 12.82 -4.82 -7.86
C ARG A 17 11.44 -4.20 -8.02
N LYS A 18 10.40 -4.90 -7.54
CA LYS A 18 9.00 -4.51 -7.55
C LYS A 18 8.41 -4.90 -6.22
N LEU A 19 7.88 -3.92 -5.49
CA LEU A 19 7.19 -4.13 -4.21
C LEU A 19 5.68 -4.13 -4.46
N ARG A 20 4.94 -4.84 -3.61
CA ARG A 20 3.48 -4.96 -3.61
C ARG A 20 2.90 -4.10 -2.49
N PHE A 21 2.06 -3.15 -2.87
CA PHE A 21 1.45 -2.16 -1.99
C PHE A 21 -0.05 -2.42 -1.78
N MET A 22 -0.49 -2.29 -0.53
CA MET A 22 -1.89 -2.04 -0.20
C MET A 22 -2.04 -0.62 0.32
N LEU A 23 -3.06 0.09 -0.15
CA LEU A 23 -3.30 1.48 0.21
C LEU A 23 -4.67 1.63 0.86
N TYR A 24 -4.72 2.27 2.02
CA TYR A 24 -5.97 2.54 2.74
C TYR A 24 -6.11 4.01 3.09
N THR A 25 -7.15 4.67 2.60
CA THR A 25 -7.53 6.01 3.09
C THR A 25 -8.41 5.87 4.31
N VAL A 26 -7.96 6.38 5.45
CA VAL A 26 -8.76 6.49 6.67
C VAL A 26 -9.57 7.79 6.61
N SER A 27 -10.89 7.69 6.42
CA SER A 27 -11.76 8.87 6.34
C SER A 27 -13.23 8.52 6.59
N SER A 28 -13.77 8.93 7.74
CA SER A 28 -15.17 8.70 8.10
C SER A 28 -16.19 9.30 7.12
N SER A 29 -15.91 10.46 6.52
CA SER A 29 -16.78 11.06 5.51
C SER A 29 -16.78 10.31 4.19
N ARG A 30 -15.60 9.93 3.67
CA ARG A 30 -15.50 9.17 2.42
C ARG A 30 -15.98 7.74 2.60
N TYR A 31 -15.69 7.13 3.74
CA TYR A 31 -16.21 5.80 4.08
C TYR A 31 -17.74 5.80 4.10
N ARG A 32 -18.37 6.83 4.68
CA ARG A 32 -19.83 6.99 4.63
C ARG A 32 -20.35 7.08 3.20
N LEU A 33 -19.72 7.89 2.34
CA LEU A 33 -20.11 7.99 0.93
C LEU A 33 -19.96 6.64 0.21
N LYS A 34 -18.86 5.92 0.47
CA LYS A 34 -18.60 4.58 -0.05
C LYS A 34 -19.70 3.58 0.33
N ILE A 35 -20.06 3.48 1.63
CA ILE A 35 -21.11 2.53 2.08
C ILE A 35 -22.51 2.93 1.60
N GLU A 36 -22.75 4.23 1.38
CA GLU A 36 -23.99 4.74 0.80
C GLU A 36 -24.03 4.60 -0.74
N GLY A 37 -22.95 4.10 -1.37
CA GLY A 37 -22.83 3.98 -2.82
C GLY A 37 -22.79 5.33 -3.55
N LYS A 38 -22.45 6.41 -2.85
CA LYS A 38 -22.33 7.76 -3.40
C LYS A 38 -20.92 7.98 -3.95
N PRO A 39 -20.79 8.75 -5.04
CA PRO A 39 -19.48 9.09 -5.57
C PRO A 39 -18.71 10.00 -4.61
N PHE A 40 -17.40 9.82 -4.56
CA PHE A 40 -16.47 10.70 -3.84
C PHE A 40 -15.13 10.75 -4.58
N MET A 41 -14.32 11.75 -4.25
CA MET A 41 -12.94 11.88 -4.75
C MET A 41 -11.93 11.62 -3.63
N ASP A 42 -10.81 11.01 -3.99
CA ASP A 42 -9.70 10.74 -3.09
C ASP A 42 -8.36 11.11 -3.73
N GLU A 43 -8.08 12.41 -3.76
CA GLU A 43 -6.84 12.96 -4.32
C GLU A 43 -5.58 12.40 -3.63
N THR A 44 -5.68 11.99 -2.36
CA THR A 44 -4.55 11.40 -1.63
C THR A 44 -4.22 10.02 -2.17
N MET A 45 -5.25 9.18 -2.35
CA MET A 45 -5.11 7.89 -3.00
C MET A 45 -4.59 8.03 -4.43
N ASP A 46 -5.14 8.97 -5.22
CA ASP A 46 -4.72 9.21 -6.60
C ASP A 46 -3.23 9.56 -6.71
N ILE A 47 -2.73 10.42 -5.81
CA ILE A 47 -1.32 10.79 -5.74
C ILE A 47 -0.46 9.57 -5.36
N ALA A 48 -0.88 8.78 -4.36
CA ALA A 48 -0.15 7.59 -3.94
C ALA A 48 -0.05 6.57 -5.09
N ILE A 49 -1.16 6.28 -5.77
CA ILE A 49 -1.22 5.39 -6.93
C ILE A 49 -0.25 5.86 -8.02
N LYS A 50 -0.29 7.15 -8.36
CA LYS A 50 0.59 7.73 -9.38
C LYS A 50 2.06 7.54 -9.03
N LEU A 51 2.47 7.91 -7.82
CA LEU A 51 3.87 7.86 -7.39
C LEU A 51 4.42 6.42 -7.33
N ILE A 52 3.60 5.47 -6.87
CA ILE A 52 3.97 4.06 -6.79
C ILE A 52 4.12 3.45 -8.19
N ASN A 53 3.16 3.71 -9.09
CA ASN A 53 3.19 3.21 -10.46
C ASN A 53 4.34 3.82 -11.27
N GLU A 54 4.65 5.12 -11.10
CA GLU A 54 5.80 5.77 -11.73
C GLU A 54 7.15 5.13 -11.36
N LYS A 55 7.22 4.44 -10.21
CA LYS A 55 8.39 3.68 -9.76
C LYS A 55 8.32 2.19 -10.13
N ASN A 56 7.38 1.79 -10.97
CA ASN A 56 7.17 0.42 -11.44
C ASN A 56 6.96 -0.58 -10.29
N HIS A 57 6.31 -0.13 -9.22
CA HIS A 57 5.81 -0.98 -8.14
C HIS A 57 4.40 -1.50 -8.48
N GLU A 58 3.88 -2.41 -7.66
CA GLU A 58 2.56 -3.02 -7.83
C GLU A 58 1.61 -2.56 -6.71
N ILE A 59 0.37 -2.26 -7.07
CA ILE A 59 -0.69 -1.99 -6.10
C ILE A 59 -1.67 -3.14 -6.19
N ILE A 60 -1.79 -3.90 -5.11
CA ILE A 60 -2.63 -5.10 -5.06
C ILE A 60 -4.01 -4.81 -4.48
N GLU A 61 -4.14 -3.74 -3.69
CA GLU A 61 -5.42 -3.29 -3.15
C GLU A 61 -5.42 -1.80 -2.85
N THR A 62 -6.57 -1.18 -3.03
CA THR A 62 -6.86 0.18 -2.59
C THR A 62 -8.23 0.20 -1.95
N ASP A 63 -8.37 0.83 -0.80
CA ASP A 63 -9.69 1.00 -0.20
C ASP A 63 -9.82 2.27 0.66
N VAL A 64 -11.06 2.67 0.93
CA VAL A 64 -11.39 3.68 1.94
C VAL A 64 -12.04 3.00 3.14
N ILE A 65 -11.54 3.31 4.33
CA ILE A 65 -11.93 2.71 5.60
C ILE A 65 -12.35 3.80 6.59
N ASP A 66 -13.12 3.42 7.60
CA ASP A 66 -13.52 4.34 8.67
C ASP A 66 -12.34 4.62 9.62
N ASP A 67 -12.45 5.68 10.41
CA ASP A 67 -11.49 6.01 11.48
C ASP A 67 -11.69 5.19 12.77
N ASP A 68 -12.57 4.17 12.71
CA ASP A 68 -12.77 3.20 13.78
C ASP A 68 -11.52 2.33 14.00
N VAL A 69 -11.11 2.26 15.27
CA VAL A 69 -9.87 1.58 15.66
C VAL A 69 -9.94 0.08 15.43
N ASP A 70 -11.11 -0.54 15.64
CA ASP A 70 -11.24 -1.98 15.48
C ASP A 70 -11.28 -2.38 14.01
N MET A 71 -11.93 -1.57 13.15
CA MET A 71 -11.86 -1.70 11.70
C MET A 71 -10.42 -1.60 11.18
N ILE A 72 -9.68 -0.58 11.60
CA ILE A 72 -8.26 -0.40 11.20
C ILE A 72 -7.44 -1.63 11.62
N ARG A 73 -7.61 -2.12 12.86
CA ARG A 73 -6.89 -3.30 13.35
C ARG A 73 -7.22 -4.57 12.57
N GLU A 74 -8.49 -4.80 12.24
CA GLU A 74 -8.92 -5.96 11.48
C GLU A 74 -8.30 -5.96 10.08
N ILE A 75 -8.35 -4.81 9.40
CA ILE A 75 -7.77 -4.64 8.06
C ILE A 75 -6.27 -4.85 8.09
N LEU A 76 -5.55 -4.27 9.07
CA LEU A 76 -4.12 -4.48 9.20
C LEU A 76 -3.77 -5.95 9.48
N LYS A 77 -4.53 -6.66 10.33
CA LYS A 77 -4.34 -8.10 10.56
C LYS A 77 -4.52 -8.92 9.28
N ASN A 78 -5.57 -8.64 8.53
CA ASN A 78 -5.83 -9.34 7.27
C ASN A 78 -4.78 -9.01 6.21
N ALA A 79 -4.28 -7.77 6.19
CA ALA A 79 -3.25 -7.33 5.26
C ALA A 79 -1.91 -8.02 5.53
N VAL A 80 -1.49 -8.18 6.78
CA VAL A 80 -0.22 -8.87 7.11
C VAL A 80 -0.23 -10.37 6.83
N GLU A 81 -1.41 -10.99 6.74
CA GLU A 81 -1.56 -12.39 6.33
C GLU A 81 -1.47 -12.57 4.80
N ARG A 82 -1.53 -11.47 4.03
CA ARG A 82 -1.44 -11.47 2.58
C ARG A 82 0.00 -11.27 2.13
N ASP A 83 0.26 -11.66 0.89
CA ASP A 83 1.55 -11.45 0.24
C ASP A 83 1.67 -9.97 -0.18
N VAL A 84 2.05 -9.12 0.77
CA VAL A 84 2.22 -7.66 0.64
C VAL A 84 3.57 -7.24 1.22
N ASP A 85 4.24 -6.30 0.56
CA ASP A 85 5.52 -5.76 1.02
C ASP A 85 5.33 -4.47 1.83
N VAL A 86 4.34 -3.65 1.47
CA VAL A 86 4.10 -2.33 2.07
C VAL A 86 2.61 -2.07 2.24
N ILE A 87 2.22 -1.58 3.41
CA ILE A 87 0.87 -1.08 3.71
C ILE A 87 0.99 0.40 4.04
N ILE A 88 0.19 1.24 3.38
CA ILE A 88 0.13 2.70 3.59
C ILE A 88 -1.28 3.09 3.99
#